data_AF-A0A2G6F1E8-F1
#
_entry.id   AF-A0A2G6F1E8-F1
#
_cell.length_a   1.000
_cell.length_b   1.000
_cell.length_c   1.000
_cell.angle_alpha   90.00
_cell.angle_beta   90.00
_cell.angle_gamma   90.00
#
_symmetry.space_group_name_H-M   'P 1'
#
loop_
_entity.id
_entity.type
_entity.pdbx_description
1 polymer ?
#
loop_
_entity_poly.entity_id
_entity_poly.type
_entity_poly.pdbx_seq_one_letter_code
_entity_poly.pdbx_strand_id
1 'polypeptide(L)' 'MTSIQRYIITGAPGSGKSSLLEALKLRGYHCFDEVSRLIIKEQQQINGQLLPWDDLAGFAQA' A
#
# COMPACT_ATOMS: atom_id res chain seq x y z
N MET A 1 1.62 25.43 17.35
CA MET A 1 1.98 24.17 16.68
C MET A 1 0.82 23.77 15.80
N THR A 2 1.01 23.67 14.48
CA THR A 2 -0.02 23.13 13.59
C THR A 2 -0.03 21.60 13.73
N SER A 3 -1.18 21.01 14.01
CA SER A 3 -1.33 19.55 14.10
C SER A 3 -1.34 18.97 12.69
N ILE A 4 -0.49 17.97 12.44
CA ILE A 4 -0.53 17.21 11.19
C ILE A 4 -1.73 16.27 11.22
N GLN A 5 -2.71 16.50 10.34
CA GLN A 5 -3.84 15.60 10.16
C GLN A 5 -3.42 14.43 9.26
N ARG A 6 -3.58 13.20 9.75
CA ARG A 6 -3.28 11.98 8.99
C ARG A 6 -4.58 11.30 8.57
N TYR A 7 -4.61 10.76 7.37
CA TYR A 7 -5.75 10.05 6.79
C TYR A 7 -5.31 8.64 6.40
N ILE A 8 -6.17 7.65 6.68
CA ILE A 8 -5.95 6.25 6.30
C ILE A 8 -7.02 5.87 5.27
N ILE A 9 -6.59 5.34 4.14
CA ILE A 9 -7.48 4.85 3.08
C ILE A 9 -7.50 3.31 3.17
N THR A 10 -8.68 2.73 3.40
CA THR A 10 -8.87 1.27 3.50
C THR A 10 -9.89 0.79 2.47
N GLY A 11 -9.85 -0.50 2.12
CA GLY A 11 -10.77 -1.10 1.15
C GLY A 11 -10.24 -2.38 0.53
N ALA A 12 -11.14 -3.19 -0.05
CA ALA A 12 -10.82 -4.47 -0.68
C ALA A 12 -9.81 -4.34 -1.83
N PRO A 13 -9.09 -5.42 -2.20
CA PRO A 13 -8.29 -5.45 -3.43
C PRO A 13 -9.12 -5.01 -4.64
N GLY A 14 -8.56 -4.18 -5.51
CA GLY A 14 -9.27 -3.66 -6.70
C GLY A 14 -10.24 -2.50 -6.44
N SER A 15 -10.44 -2.04 -5.20
CA SER A 15 -11.38 -0.94 -4.87
C SER A 15 -10.93 0.47 -5.30
N GLY A 16 -9.84 0.60 -6.07
CA GLY A 16 -9.35 1.89 -6.57
C GLY A 16 -8.48 2.72 -5.61
N LYS A 17 -8.01 2.16 -4.48
CA LYS A 17 -7.15 2.89 -3.50
C LYS A 17 -5.90 3.50 -4.12
N SER A 18 -5.16 2.73 -4.90
CA SER A 18 -3.94 3.21 -5.55
C SER A 18 -4.26 4.33 -6.55
N SER A 19 -5.36 4.22 -7.31
CA SER A 19 -5.83 5.28 -8.21
C SER A 19 -6.19 6.57 -7.46
N LEU A 20 -6.82 6.45 -6.28
CA LEU A 20 -7.11 7.61 -5.43
C LEU A 20 -5.82 8.25 -4.88
N LEU A 21 -4.84 7.45 -4.43
CA LEU A 21 -3.55 7.96 -3.97
C LEU A 21 -2.83 8.75 -5.06
N GLU A 22 -2.76 8.22 -6.29
CA GLU A 22 -2.16 8.95 -7.43
C GLU A 22 -2.89 10.26 -7.70
N ALA A 23 -4.23 10.26 -7.68
CA ALA A 23 -5.01 11.46 -7.88
C ALA A 23 -4.83 12.51 -6.75
N LEU A 24 -4.51 12.08 -5.53
CA LEU A 24 -4.17 12.97 -4.41
C LEU A 24 -2.76 13.56 -4.55
N LYS A 25 -1.78 12.74 -4.93
CA LYS A 25 -0.41 13.20 -5.23
C LYS A 25 -0.39 14.26 -6.33
N LEU A 26 -1.13 14.03 -7.42
CA LEU A 26 -1.26 14.99 -8.52
C LEU A 26 -1.88 16.33 -8.08
N ARG A 27 -2.65 16.34 -6.99
CA ARG A 27 -3.22 17.56 -6.39
C ARG A 27 -2.30 18.20 -5.33
N GLY A 28 -1.09 17.70 -5.14
CA GLY A 28 -0.09 18.25 -4.22
C GLY A 28 -0.18 17.73 -2.78
N TYR A 29 -1.00 16.71 -2.51
CA TYR A 29 -1.04 16.10 -1.18
C TYR A 29 0.16 15.18 -0.96
N HIS A 30 0.76 15.27 0.22
CA HIS A 30 1.79 14.32 0.64
C HIS A 30 1.14 12.96 0.92
N CYS A 31 1.44 11.99 0.07
CA CYS A 31 0.90 10.63 0.16
C CYS A 31 2.05 9.63 0.15
N PHE A 32 1.86 8.51 0.83
CA PHE A 32 2.76 7.37 0.79
C PHE A 32 2.29 6.36 -0.26
N ASP A 33 3.24 5.68 -0.89
CA ASP A 33 2.94 4.56 -1.78
C ASP A 33 2.32 3.38 -1.04
N GLU A 34 1.53 2.58 -1.75
CA GLU A 34 0.99 1.34 -1.24
C GLU A 34 2.09 0.25 -1.25
N VAL A 35 2.91 0.23 -0.19
CA VAL A 35 4.08 -0.68 -0.03
C VAL A 35 3.69 -2.15 -0.24
N SER A 36 2.52 -2.56 0.27
CA SER A 36 1.98 -3.90 0.10
C SER A 36 1.91 -4.33 -1.37
N ARG A 37 1.62 -3.41 -2.30
CA ARG A 37 1.55 -3.70 -3.73
C ARG A 37 2.93 -3.95 -4.34
N LEU A 38 3.98 -3.30 -3.82
CA LEU A 38 5.36 -3.52 -4.25
C LEU A 38 5.82 -4.91 -3.84
N ILE A 39 5.66 -5.25 -2.56
CA ILE A 39 6.02 -6.57 -2.01
C ILE A 39 5.31 -7.68 -2.78
N ILE A 40 3.99 -7.57 -2.99
CA ILE A 40 3.23 -8.60 -3.72
C ILE A 40 3.79 -8.81 -5.14
N LYS A 41 4.10 -7.74 -5.87
CA LYS A 41 4.65 -7.86 -7.24
C LYS A 41 6.03 -8.51 -7.24
N GLU A 42 6.91 -8.10 -6.33
CA GLU A 42 8.26 -8.64 -6.23
C GLU A 42 8.24 -10.12 -5.87
N GLN A 43 7.43 -10.52 -4.88
CA GLN A 43 7.31 -11.92 -4.46
C GLN A 43 6.69 -12.80 -5.55
N GLN A 44 5.70 -12.29 -6.31
CA GLN A 44 5.17 -13.00 -7.47
C GLN A 44 6.22 -13.21 -8.57
N GLN A 45 7.15 -12.27 -8.78
CA GLN A 45 8.21 -12.40 -9.78
C GLN A 45 9.26 -13.45 -9.40
N ILE A 46 9.55 -13.59 -8.10
CA ILE A 46 10.56 -14.52 -7.60
C ILE A 46 9.98 -15.85 -7.10
N ASN A 47 8.67 -16.07 -7.25
CA ASN A 47 7.93 -17.18 -6.62
C ASN A 47 8.21 -17.30 -5.11
N GLY A 48 8.31 -16.15 -4.43
CA GLY A 48 8.53 -16.06 -3.00
C GLY A 48 7.24 -16.27 -2.20
N GLN A 49 7.38 -16.42 -0.89
CA GLN A 49 6.28 -16.74 0.03
C GLN A 49 5.87 -15.56 0.92
N LEU A 50 6.52 -14.40 0.80
CA LEU A 50 6.18 -13.22 1.60
C LEU A 50 4.95 -12.50 1.03
N LEU A 51 3.85 -13.24 0.93
CA LEU A 51 2.57 -12.83 0.37
C LEU A 51 1.51 -12.91 1.48
N PRO A 52 0.49 -12.03 1.48
CA PRO A 52 -0.47 -11.98 2.58
C PRO A 52 -1.34 -13.23 2.70
N TRP A 53 -1.40 -14.08 1.66
CA TRP A 53 -2.11 -15.36 1.67
C TRP A 53 -1.20 -16.56 2.00
N ASP A 54 0.13 -16.39 1.98
CA ASP A 54 1.10 -17.45 2.26
C ASP A 54 1.76 -17.25 3.64
N ASP A 55 2.27 -16.05 3.92
CA ASP A 55 2.85 -15.63 5.21
C ASP A 55 2.36 -14.23 5.60
N LEU A 56 1.21 -14.18 6.26
CA LEU A 56 0.62 -12.92 6.73
C LEU A 56 1.48 -12.22 7.78
N ALA A 57 2.16 -12.99 8.65
CA ALA A 57 2.94 -12.43 9.75
C ALA A 57 4.21 -11.76 9.23
N GLY A 58 4.94 -12.42 8.33
CA GLY A 58 6.08 -11.84 7.63
C GLY A 58 5.67 -10.65 6.76
N PHE A 59 4.57 -10.77 6.02
CA PHE A 59 4.07 -9.68 5.18
C PHE A 59 3.75 -8.41 5.97
N ALA A 60 3.23 -8.55 7.20
CA ALA A 60 2.90 -7.42 8.05
C ALA A 60 4.12 -6.72 8.69
N GLN A 61 5.31 -7.35 8.66
CA GLN A 61 6.55 -6.83 9.25
C GLN A 61 7.55 -6.28 8.22
N ALA A 62 7.30 -6.54 6.94
CA ALA A 62 8.11 -6.07 5.82
C ALA A 62 7.90 -4.57 5.54
#